data_AF-A0A399IEN4-F1
#
_entry.id   AF-A0A399IEN4-F1
#
_cell.length_a   1.000
_cell.length_b   1.000
_cell.length_c   1.000
_cell.angle_alpha   90.00
_cell.angle_beta   90.00
_cell.angle_gamma   90.00
#
_symmetry.space_group_name_H-M   'P 1'
#
loop_
_entity.id
_entity.type
_entity.pdbx_description
1 polymer ?
#
loop_
_entity_poly.entity_id
_entity_poly.type
_entity_poly.pdbx_seq_one_letter_code
_entity_poly.pdbx_strand_id
1 'polypeptide(L)'
;MLRLLLLAVVLLLPACYHLRVLPEPIQPRSFDSGLPPQEALARVREILDKKLQLRILDEQQDGTVLITAPNTFFTDTGFGQPAGGRKYYVRLRIEVVPRASQSVITVSAYSFELRTSYAYSEDGSLHTLTKVYPYEEYPGMFNIKEMNREVMMVAALIEQAMKE
;
A
#
# COMPACT_ATOMS: atom_id res chain seq x y z
N MET A 1 0.90 -10.62 -50.89
CA MET A 1 0.02 -10.45 -49.72
C MET A 1 0.63 -10.94 -48.41
N LEU A 2 1.17 -12.16 -48.33
CA LEU A 2 1.77 -12.71 -47.09
C LEU A 2 2.87 -11.83 -46.46
N ARG A 3 3.75 -11.23 -47.28
CA ARG A 3 4.82 -10.32 -46.82
C ARG A 3 4.31 -9.01 -46.21
N LEU A 4 3.20 -8.47 -46.74
CA LEU A 4 2.54 -7.27 -46.20
C LEU A 4 1.83 -7.58 -44.87
N LEU A 5 1.27 -8.78 -44.75
CA LEU A 5 0.58 -9.23 -43.54
C LEU A 5 1.56 -9.50 -42.39
N LEU A 6 2.71 -10.13 -42.69
CA LEU A 6 3.81 -10.30 -41.72
C LEU A 6 4.39 -8.95 -41.26
N LEU A 7 4.53 -7.97 -42.15
CA LEU A 7 5.00 -6.63 -41.80
C LEU A 7 4.01 -5.89 -40.88
N ALA A 8 2.71 -6.03 -41.15
CA ALA A 8 1.66 -5.48 -40.29
C ALA A 8 1.66 -6.13 -38.89
N VAL A 9 1.87 -7.45 -38.81
CA VAL A 9 2.00 -8.16 -37.52
C VAL A 9 3.23 -7.66 -36.76
N VAL A 10 4.40 -7.54 -37.41
CA VAL A 10 5.63 -7.07 -36.76
C VAL A 10 5.53 -5.61 -36.28
N LEU A 11 4.81 -4.75 -37.01
CA LEU A 11 4.55 -3.37 -36.59
C LEU A 11 3.57 -3.26 -35.40
N LEU A 12 2.73 -4.27 -35.17
CA LEU A 12 1.81 -4.33 -34.03
C LEU A 12 2.43 -5.00 -32.78
N LEU A 13 3.49 -5.81 -32.93
CA LEU A 13 4.20 -6.44 -31.81
C LEU A 13 4.80 -5.45 -30.78
N PRO A 14 5.38 -4.29 -31.14
CA PRO A 14 5.88 -3.34 -30.13
C PRO A 14 4.75 -2.67 -29.32
N ALA A 15 3.49 -2.71 -29.80
CA ALA A 15 2.34 -2.22 -29.03
C ALA A 15 1.98 -3.12 -27.84
N CYS A 16 2.42 -4.38 -27.82
CA CYS A 16 2.18 -5.30 -26.71
C CYS A 16 3.18 -5.14 -25.54
N TYR A 17 4.35 -4.55 -25.78
CA TYR A 17 5.42 -4.42 -24.77
C TYR A 17 5.39 -3.07 -24.01
N HIS A 18 4.56 -2.11 -24.44
CA HIS A 18 4.59 -0.74 -23.90
C HIS A 18 3.27 -0.23 -23.28
N LEU A 19 2.25 -1.07 -23.19
CA LEU A 19 1.09 -0.76 -22.34
C LEU A 19 1.40 -1.16 -20.89
N ARG A 20 2.40 -0.51 -20.28
CA ARG A 20 2.51 -0.52 -18.83
C ARG A 20 1.31 0.27 -18.32
N VAL A 21 0.39 -0.42 -17.65
CA VAL A 21 -0.66 0.23 -16.87
C VAL A 21 0.05 1.17 -15.91
N LEU A 22 -0.28 2.46 -15.98
CA LEU A 22 0.27 3.43 -15.03
C LEU A 22 -0.37 3.19 -13.66
N PRO A 23 0.39 3.26 -12.56
CA PRO A 23 -0.18 3.14 -11.23
C PRO A 23 -1.21 4.23 -11.01
N GLU A 24 -2.45 3.84 -10.73
CA GLU A 24 -3.50 4.78 -10.35
C GLU A 24 -3.17 5.38 -8.97
N PRO A 25 -3.43 6.69 -8.77
CA PRO A 25 -3.15 7.35 -7.51
C PRO A 25 -4.09 6.84 -6.40
N ILE A 26 -3.50 6.42 -5.29
CA ILE A 26 -4.25 6.08 -4.07
C ILE A 26 -4.51 7.37 -3.30
N GLN A 27 -5.77 7.65 -3.01
CA GLN A 27 -6.16 8.94 -2.45
C GLN A 27 -5.76 9.02 -0.97
N PRO A 28 -5.02 10.07 -0.56
CA PRO A 28 -4.77 10.32 0.85
C PRO A 28 -6.07 10.77 1.54
N ARG A 29 -6.11 10.64 2.86
CA ARG A 29 -7.21 11.16 3.68
C ARG A 29 -6.66 12.10 4.75
N SER A 30 -7.23 13.31 4.79
CA SER A 30 -6.87 14.34 5.76
C SER A 30 -8.07 14.71 6.62
N PHE A 31 -7.82 15.03 7.89
CA PHE A 31 -8.84 15.53 8.83
C PHE A 31 -8.20 16.43 9.88
N ASP A 32 -8.97 17.38 10.43
CA ASP A 32 -8.53 18.20 11.57
C ASP A 32 -8.57 17.34 12.85
N SER A 33 -7.49 17.35 13.64
CA SER A 33 -7.40 16.57 14.88
C SER A 33 -8.09 17.23 16.06
N GLY A 34 -8.31 18.55 15.99
CA GLY A 34 -8.76 19.37 17.12
C GLY A 34 -7.71 19.53 18.23
N LEU A 35 -6.50 19.01 18.05
CA LEU A 35 -5.42 19.01 19.03
C LEU A 35 -4.20 19.80 18.55
N PRO A 36 -3.42 20.39 19.48
CA PRO A 36 -2.10 20.93 19.17
C PRO A 36 -1.19 19.87 18.52
N PRO A 37 -0.25 20.25 17.63
CA PRO A 37 0.56 19.29 16.87
C PRO A 37 1.31 18.26 17.72
N GLN A 38 1.86 18.66 18.87
CA GLN A 38 2.60 17.75 19.76
C GLN A 38 1.68 16.70 20.40
N GLU A 39 0.50 17.12 20.87
CA GLU A 39 -0.49 16.23 21.46
C GLU A 39 -1.07 15.28 20.40
N ALA A 40 -1.39 15.80 19.21
CA ALA A 40 -1.84 15.00 18.08
C ALA A 40 -0.79 13.95 17.71
N LEU A 41 0.49 14.32 17.62
CA LEU A 41 1.56 13.39 17.30
C LEU A 41 1.72 12.30 18.36
N ALA A 42 1.69 12.66 19.64
CA ALA A 42 1.74 11.70 20.74
C ALA A 42 0.55 10.73 20.69
N ARG A 43 -0.65 11.24 20.42
CA ARG A 43 -1.87 10.44 20.29
C ARG A 43 -1.84 9.53 19.07
N VAL A 44 -1.35 10.00 17.92
CA VAL A 44 -1.14 9.16 16.72
C VAL A 44 -0.22 8.00 17.05
N ARG A 45 0.92 8.24 17.71
CA ARG A 45 1.85 7.17 18.10
C ARG A 45 1.20 6.15 19.01
N GLU A 46 0.42 6.59 19.99
CA GLU A 46 -0.32 5.71 20.87
C GLU A 46 -1.34 4.84 20.11
N ILE A 47 -2.09 5.43 19.17
CA ILE A 47 -3.08 4.71 18.36
C ILE A 47 -2.37 3.67 17.48
N LEU A 48 -1.26 4.05 16.85
CA LEU A 48 -0.47 3.14 16.02
C LEU A 48 0.03 1.95 16.82
N ASP A 49 0.57 2.18 18.02
CA ASP A 49 1.10 1.11 18.87
C ASP A 49 -0.02 0.25 19.49
N LYS A 50 -0.98 0.87 20.19
CA LYS A 50 -1.94 0.15 21.04
C LYS A 50 -3.19 -0.33 20.32
N LYS A 51 -3.72 0.46 19.37
CA LYS A 51 -4.99 0.15 18.69
C LYS A 51 -4.75 -0.58 17.36
N LEU A 52 -3.80 -0.09 16.55
CA LEU A 52 -3.54 -0.60 15.21
C LEU A 52 -2.40 -1.62 15.15
N GLN A 53 -1.56 -1.71 16.19
CA GLN A 53 -0.37 -2.57 16.24
C GLN A 53 0.58 -2.36 15.04
N LEU A 54 0.65 -1.11 14.55
CA LEU A 54 1.50 -0.68 13.46
C LEU A 54 2.80 -0.11 14.00
N ARG A 55 3.90 -0.84 13.78
CA ARG A 55 5.23 -0.37 14.13
C ARG A 55 5.66 0.80 13.25
N ILE A 56 6.26 1.84 13.84
CA ILE A 56 6.90 2.95 13.11
C ILE A 56 8.32 2.50 12.71
N LEU A 57 8.68 2.69 11.44
CA LEU A 57 10.01 2.37 10.90
C LEU A 57 10.91 3.58 10.73
N ASP A 58 10.33 4.73 10.37
CA ASP A 58 11.08 5.94 10.03
C ASP A 58 10.28 7.17 10.45
N GLU A 59 11.01 8.24 10.73
CA GLU A 59 10.50 9.53 11.16
C GLU A 59 11.19 10.63 10.37
N GLN A 60 10.41 11.50 9.74
CA GLN A 60 10.92 12.58 8.89
C GLN A 60 10.42 13.93 9.39
N GLN A 61 11.10 15.00 8.96
CA GLN A 61 10.72 16.39 9.26
C GLN A 61 10.51 16.61 10.76
N ASP A 62 11.55 16.36 11.56
CA ASP A 62 11.55 16.55 13.01
C ASP A 62 10.48 15.74 13.76
N GLY A 63 10.08 14.59 13.21
CA GLY A 63 9.12 13.67 13.81
C GLY A 63 7.65 13.93 13.47
N THR A 64 7.37 14.93 12.63
CA THR A 64 6.00 15.28 12.19
C THR A 64 5.44 14.30 11.14
N VAL A 65 6.31 13.54 10.49
CA VAL A 65 5.96 12.50 9.52
C VAL A 65 6.40 11.15 10.04
N LEU A 66 5.45 10.23 10.20
CA LEU A 66 5.66 8.85 10.64
C LEU A 66 5.48 7.91 9.46
N ILE A 67 6.45 7.03 9.21
CA ILE A 67 6.34 5.96 8.21
C ILE A 67 6.22 4.61 8.93
N THR A 68 5.17 3.85 8.64
CA THR A 68 4.96 2.54 9.26
C THR A 68 5.80 1.44 8.61
N ALA A 69 5.95 0.34 9.35
CA ALA A 69 6.35 -0.95 8.82
C ALA A 69 5.32 -1.47 7.81
N PRO A 70 5.74 -2.36 6.89
CA PRO A 70 4.79 -3.09 6.05
C PRO A 70 3.80 -3.85 6.93
N ASN A 71 2.51 -3.55 6.77
CA ASN A 71 1.43 -4.23 7.46
C ASN A 71 0.55 -4.98 6.46
N THR A 72 0.20 -6.23 6.77
CA THR A 72 -0.76 -7.00 5.96
C THR A 72 -2.17 -6.52 6.26
N PHE A 73 -2.93 -6.20 5.22
CA PHE A 73 -4.33 -5.77 5.38
C PHE A 73 -5.34 -6.61 4.60
N PHE A 74 -4.90 -7.30 3.55
CA PHE A 74 -5.77 -8.12 2.71
C PHE A 74 -5.02 -9.33 2.18
N THR A 75 -5.71 -10.46 2.04
CA THR A 75 -5.18 -11.67 1.40
C THR A 75 -6.16 -12.14 0.35
N ASP A 76 -5.75 -12.09 -0.92
CA ASP A 76 -6.53 -12.63 -2.03
C ASP A 76 -6.26 -14.13 -2.18
N THR A 77 -7.25 -14.94 -1.85
CA THR A 77 -7.24 -16.40 -2.03
C THR A 77 -8.19 -16.84 -3.15
N GLY A 78 -8.49 -15.95 -4.10
CA GLY A 78 -9.38 -16.20 -5.22
C GLY A 78 -8.92 -17.34 -6.14
N PHE A 79 -9.78 -17.71 -7.09
CA PHE A 79 -9.48 -18.75 -8.05
C PHE A 79 -8.22 -18.42 -8.88
N GLY A 80 -7.31 -19.39 -9.00
CA GLY A 80 -6.05 -19.22 -9.74
C GLY A 80 -4.89 -18.60 -8.96
N GLN A 81 -5.05 -18.36 -7.65
CA GLN A 81 -3.97 -17.86 -6.79
C GLN A 81 -3.03 -18.97 -6.27
N PRO A 82 -1.75 -18.65 -5.97
CA PRO A 82 -0.83 -19.62 -5.39
C PRO A 82 -1.30 -20.06 -3.98
N ALA A 83 -0.77 -21.19 -3.51
CA ALA A 83 -1.02 -21.65 -2.15
C ALA A 83 -0.63 -20.57 -1.12
N GLY A 84 -1.56 -20.20 -0.24
CA GLY A 84 -1.39 -19.09 0.71
C GLY A 84 -1.80 -17.71 0.18
N GLY A 85 -2.25 -17.62 -1.08
CA GLY A 85 -2.82 -16.43 -1.70
C GLY A 85 -1.81 -15.32 -2.00
N ARG A 86 -2.35 -14.17 -2.40
CA ARG A 86 -1.60 -12.92 -2.55
C ARG A 86 -1.83 -12.05 -1.32
N LYS A 87 -0.78 -11.82 -0.53
CA LYS A 87 -0.86 -10.96 0.66
C LYS A 87 -0.53 -9.53 0.27
N TYR A 88 -1.44 -8.63 0.57
CA TYR A 88 -1.29 -7.20 0.33
C TYR A 88 -0.73 -6.55 1.57
N TYR A 89 0.33 -5.77 1.38
CA TYR A 89 0.98 -5.00 2.42
C TYR A 89 0.96 -3.53 2.06
N VAL A 90 0.80 -2.69 3.08
CA VAL A 90 0.91 -1.24 2.97
C VAL A 90 1.93 -0.74 3.98
N ARG A 91 2.75 0.22 3.56
CA ARG A 91 3.44 1.15 4.45
C ARG A 91 2.67 2.46 4.40
N LEU A 92 2.29 3.00 5.55
CA LEU A 92 1.56 4.25 5.63
C LEU A 92 2.53 5.39 5.92
N ARG A 93 2.25 6.55 5.33
CA ARG A 93 2.82 7.84 5.71
C ARG A 93 1.74 8.61 6.46
N ILE A 94 2.01 8.97 7.70
CA ILE A 94 1.10 9.75 8.54
C ILE A 94 1.81 11.05 8.88
N GLU A 95 1.22 12.16 8.45
CA GLU A 95 1.78 13.49 8.60
C GLU A 95 0.89 14.35 9.49
N VAL A 96 1.48 15.05 10.44
CA VAL A 96 0.81 15.96 11.36
C VAL A 96 1.28 17.39 11.09
N VAL A 97 0.44 18.19 10.44
CA VAL A 97 0.77 19.57 10.04
C VAL A 97 0.10 20.57 10.98
N PRO A 98 0.81 21.58 11.51
CA PRO A 98 0.19 22.64 12.29
C PRO A 98 -0.76 23.50 11.46
N ARG A 99 -1.93 23.84 12.03
CA ARG A 99 -2.92 24.74 11.42
C ARG A 99 -3.55 25.63 12.50
N ALA A 100 -3.12 26.88 12.57
CA ALA A 100 -3.56 27.85 13.56
C ALA A 100 -3.44 27.31 15.01
N SER A 101 -4.57 27.00 15.67
CA SER A 101 -4.62 26.47 17.04
C SER A 101 -4.74 24.94 17.11
N GLN A 102 -4.72 24.25 15.98
CA GLN A 102 -4.92 22.80 15.88
C GLN A 102 -3.93 22.19 14.89
N SER A 103 -4.10 20.90 14.59
CA SER A 103 -3.30 20.20 13.58
C SER A 103 -4.20 19.47 12.58
N VAL A 104 -3.69 19.30 11.37
CA VAL A 104 -4.27 18.47 10.32
C VAL A 104 -3.46 17.19 10.25
N ILE A 105 -4.14 16.05 10.31
CA ILE A 105 -3.52 14.75 10.14
C ILE A 105 -3.82 14.27 8.73
N THR A 106 -2.80 13.90 7.98
CA THR A 106 -2.92 13.28 6.66
C THR A 106 -2.39 11.86 6.72
N VAL A 107 -3.22 10.91 6.34
CA VAL A 107 -2.86 9.50 6.17
C VAL A 107 -2.79 9.21 4.68
N SER A 108 -1.64 8.74 4.21
CA SER A 108 -1.43 8.34 2.83
C SER A 108 -0.68 7.01 2.76
N ALA A 109 -0.73 6.36 1.61
CA ALA A 109 0.15 5.23 1.35
C ALA A 109 1.56 5.75 1.04
N TYR A 110 2.56 5.23 1.76
CA TYR A 110 3.96 5.40 1.43
C TYR A 110 4.38 4.43 0.31
N SER A 111 3.97 3.16 0.44
CA SER A 111 4.17 2.15 -0.60
C SER A 111 3.16 1.02 -0.44
N PHE A 112 2.86 0.34 -1.54
CA PHE A 112 2.15 -0.94 -1.52
C PHE A 112 3.02 -2.04 -2.11
N GLU A 113 2.94 -3.21 -1.51
CA GLU A 113 3.62 -4.39 -2.01
C GLU A 113 2.72 -5.61 -1.87
N LEU A 114 2.88 -6.54 -2.80
CA LEU A 114 2.21 -7.83 -2.79
C LEU A 114 3.26 -8.90 -2.55
N ARG A 115 3.01 -9.79 -1.59
CA ARG A 115 3.88 -10.92 -1.32
C ARG A 115 3.15 -12.21 -1.63
N THR A 116 3.75 -13.03 -2.49
CA THR A 116 3.30 -14.41 -2.73
C THR A 116 4.35 -15.36 -2.19
N SER A 117 3.92 -16.51 -1.69
CA SER A 117 4.81 -17.59 -1.30
C SER A 117 4.51 -18.79 -2.20
N TYR A 118 5.56 -19.35 -2.77
CA TYR A 118 5.48 -20.57 -3.56
C TYR A 118 6.19 -21.67 -2.78
N ALA A 119 5.55 -22.83 -2.66
CA ALA A 119 6.21 -24.03 -2.20
C ALA A 119 6.61 -24.82 -3.45
N TYR A 120 7.91 -24.91 -3.71
CA TYR A 120 8.44 -25.75 -4.78
C TYR A 120 9.43 -26.77 -4.24
N SER A 121 9.48 -27.89 -4.93
CA SER A 121 10.51 -28.92 -4.84
C SER A 121 10.63 -29.62 -6.18
N GLU A 122 11.82 -30.15 -6.44
CA GLU A 122 12.07 -31.03 -7.57
C GLU A 122 11.66 -32.50 -7.29
N ASP A 123 11.39 -32.83 -6.01
CA ASP A 123 11.01 -34.15 -5.49
C ASP A 123 9.64 -34.19 -4.77
N GLY A 124 8.95 -33.06 -4.59
CA GLY A 124 7.73 -32.94 -3.78
C GLY A 124 7.93 -32.38 -2.35
N SER A 125 9.15 -32.08 -1.91
CA SER A 125 9.44 -31.39 -0.63
C SER A 125 9.07 -29.88 -0.58
N LEU A 126 9.09 -29.23 0.59
CA LEU A 126 8.55 -27.88 0.79
C LEU A 126 9.66 -26.82 0.93
N HIS A 127 10.12 -26.19 -0.17
CA HIS A 127 10.91 -24.96 -0.09
C HIS A 127 10.04 -23.73 -0.36
N THR A 128 9.93 -22.85 0.63
CA THR A 128 9.12 -21.62 0.51
C THR A 128 9.94 -20.52 -0.15
N LEU A 129 9.64 -20.21 -1.41
CA LEU A 129 10.13 -19.02 -2.11
C LEU A 129 9.11 -17.88 -1.95
N THR A 130 9.48 -16.80 -1.26
CA THR A 130 8.66 -15.60 -1.19
C THR A 130 9.09 -14.60 -2.27
N LYS A 131 8.12 -14.15 -3.09
CA LYS A 131 8.34 -13.10 -4.09
C LYS A 131 7.57 -11.84 -3.69
N VAL A 132 8.24 -10.69 -3.84
CA VAL A 132 7.69 -9.36 -3.55
C VAL A 132 7.45 -8.63 -4.86
N TYR A 133 6.28 -8.00 -4.98
CA TYR A 133 5.86 -7.23 -6.16
C TYR A 133 5.49 -5.81 -5.70
N PRO A 134 6.30 -4.79 -5.98
CA PRO A 134 5.96 -3.39 -5.73
C PRO A 134 4.81 -2.91 -6.62
N TYR A 135 3.93 -2.05 -6.11
CA TYR A 135 2.80 -1.51 -6.87
C TYR A 135 3.23 -0.67 -8.07
N GLU A 136 4.32 0.07 -7.94
CA GLU A 136 4.87 0.97 -8.96
C GLU A 136 5.35 0.20 -10.20
N GLU A 137 5.78 -1.05 -10.01
CA GLU A 137 6.28 -1.93 -11.07
C GLU A 137 5.18 -2.84 -11.64
N TYR A 138 4.23 -3.26 -10.81
CA TYR A 138 3.19 -4.25 -11.17
C TYR A 138 1.77 -3.81 -10.82
N PRO A 139 1.30 -2.61 -11.24
CA PRO A 139 0.03 -2.06 -10.76
C PRO A 139 -1.18 -2.92 -11.13
N GLY A 140 -1.14 -3.59 -12.28
CA GLY A 140 -2.20 -4.50 -12.73
C GLY A 140 -2.39 -5.75 -11.86
N MET A 141 -1.50 -6.03 -10.90
CA MET A 141 -1.66 -7.14 -9.95
C MET A 141 -2.48 -6.76 -8.71
N PHE A 142 -2.77 -5.47 -8.51
CA PHE A 142 -3.35 -4.96 -7.30
C PHE A 142 -4.85 -4.66 -7.43
N ASN A 143 -5.58 -4.82 -6.34
CA ASN A 143 -6.96 -4.37 -6.24
C ASN A 143 -6.98 -2.97 -5.60
N ILE A 144 -7.12 -1.94 -6.45
CA ILE A 144 -7.12 -0.53 -6.06
C ILE A 144 -8.26 -0.20 -5.08
N LYS A 145 -9.40 -0.90 -5.17
CA LYS A 145 -10.52 -0.71 -4.25
C LYS A 145 -10.13 -1.10 -2.82
N GLU A 146 -9.45 -2.24 -2.65
CA GLU A 146 -9.00 -2.68 -1.33
C GLU A 146 -7.87 -1.79 -0.79
N MET A 147 -6.97 -1.30 -1.66
CA MET A 147 -5.93 -0.35 -1.27
C MET A 147 -6.49 0.98 -0.76
N ASN A 148 -7.45 1.57 -1.49
CA ASN A 148 -8.11 2.81 -1.04
C ASN A 148 -8.92 2.57 0.25
N ARG A 149 -9.60 1.43 0.35
CA ARG A 149 -10.36 1.05 1.55
C ARG A 149 -9.46 0.99 2.78
N GLU A 150 -8.26 0.43 2.66
CA GLU A 150 -7.32 0.33 3.77
C GLU A 150 -6.88 1.71 4.28
N VAL A 151 -6.46 2.60 3.38
CA VAL A 151 -6.08 3.97 3.75
C VAL A 151 -7.25 4.69 4.42
N MET A 152 -8.46 4.55 3.87
CA MET A 152 -9.67 5.15 4.46
C MET A 152 -9.99 4.59 5.84
N MET A 153 -9.88 3.27 6.03
CA MET A 153 -10.17 2.60 7.30
C MET A 153 -9.19 3.05 8.38
N VAL A 154 -7.89 3.05 8.10
CA VAL A 154 -6.89 3.49 9.08
C VAL A 154 -7.08 4.95 9.43
N ALA A 155 -7.32 5.82 8.45
CA ALA A 155 -7.58 7.23 8.72
C ALA A 155 -8.84 7.45 9.56
N ALA A 156 -9.91 6.68 9.31
CA ALA A 156 -11.13 6.74 10.10
C ALA A 156 -10.91 6.28 11.56
N LEU A 157 -10.10 5.24 11.78
CA LEU A 157 -9.76 4.77 13.13
C LEU A 157 -8.94 5.80 13.91
N ILE A 158 -7.97 6.45 13.25
CA ILE A 158 -7.21 7.54 13.87
C ILE A 158 -8.15 8.72 14.15
N GLU A 159 -8.97 9.13 13.18
CA GLU A 159 -9.93 10.23 13.34
C GLU A 159 -10.90 10.00 14.51
N GLN A 160 -11.45 8.79 14.64
CA GLN A 160 -12.33 8.43 15.74
C GLN A 160 -11.61 8.53 17.09
N ALA A 161 -10.39 8.02 17.17
CA ALA A 161 -9.61 8.04 18.41
C ALA A 161 -9.10 9.42 18.83
N MET A 162 -9.12 10.42 17.93
CA MET A 162 -8.86 11.83 18.28
C MET A 162 -10.06 12.50 18.97
N LYS A 163 -11.26 11.94 18.85
CA LYS A 163 -12.50 12.46 19.44
C LYS A 163 -12.83 11.85 20.81
N GLU A 164 -12.03 10.87 21.24
CA GLU A 164 -12.07 10.18 22.55
C GLU A 164 -11.06 10.78 23.52
#